data_AF-A0AA37IGJ7-F1
#
_entry.id   AF-A0AA37IGJ7-F1
#
_cell.length_a   1.000
_cell.length_b   1.000
_cell.length_c   1.000
_cell.angle_alpha   90.00
_cell.angle_beta   90.00
_cell.angle_gamma   90.00
#
_symmetry.space_group_name_H-M   'P 1'
#
loop_
_entity.id
_entity.type
_entity.pdbx_description
1 polymer ?
#
loop_
_entity_poly.entity_id
_entity_poly.type
_entity_poly.pdbx_seq_one_letter_code
_entity_poly.pdbx_strand_id
1 'polypeptide(L)'
;MPDTSNLYDQLKDALTQFKSFIDTNTAELKPAIAALKPIVPQVGDLLNKLISLMGELKTAINNIDVGAIPGLDKVSTFTTSITTLLQTAESLLPSEKSAIDDVLSAASVVTGLPSLSTVKKDILDLIDAIIGDLNALNS
;
A
#
# COMPACT_ATOMS: atom_id res chain seq x y z
N MET A 1 9.35 -19.15 -2.39
CA MET A 1 10.06 -18.45 -1.30
C MET A 1 9.05 -17.50 -0.69
N PRO A 2 8.92 -17.39 0.65
CA PRO A 2 8.06 -16.37 1.23
C PRO A 2 8.58 -15.01 0.74
N ASP A 3 7.67 -14.18 0.26
CA ASP A 3 7.99 -12.84 -0.23
C ASP A 3 8.63 -12.07 0.94
N THR A 4 9.96 -11.89 0.90
CA THR A 4 10.70 -11.16 1.94
C THR A 4 10.60 -9.65 1.75
N SER A 5 9.80 -9.21 0.78
CA SER A 5 9.52 -7.80 0.54
C SER A 5 8.69 -7.26 1.71
N ASN A 6 9.18 -6.23 2.40
CA ASN A 6 8.44 -5.61 3.49
C ASN A 6 7.20 -4.87 2.96
N LEU A 7 6.26 -4.54 3.85
CA LEU A 7 4.96 -3.96 3.48
C LEU A 7 5.06 -2.74 2.56
N TYR A 8 6.04 -1.86 2.77
CA TYR A 8 6.16 -0.62 2.00
C TYR A 8 6.75 -0.87 0.61
N ASP A 9 7.64 -1.84 0.46
CA ASP A 9 8.10 -2.29 -0.86
C ASP A 9 6.94 -2.97 -1.63
N GLN A 10 6.13 -3.81 -0.96
CA GLN A 10 4.93 -4.38 -1.57
C GLN A 10 3.93 -3.30 -2.02
N LEU A 11 3.75 -2.25 -1.21
CA LEU A 11 2.90 -1.12 -1.58
C LEU A 11 3.47 -0.40 -2.81
N LYS A 12 4.77 -0.10 -2.83
CA LYS A 12 5.44 0.52 -3.99
C LYS A 12 5.23 -0.32 -5.25
N ASP A 13 5.39 -1.64 -5.16
CA ASP A 13 5.22 -2.56 -6.28
C ASP A 13 3.78 -2.57 -6.78
N ALA A 14 2.79 -2.64 -5.88
CA ALA A 14 1.37 -2.60 -6.23
C ALA A 14 1.00 -1.27 -6.92
N LEU A 15 1.49 -0.15 -6.41
CA LEU A 15 1.31 1.17 -7.02
C LEU A 15 1.95 1.24 -8.41
N THR A 16 3.16 0.70 -8.56
CA THR A 16 3.87 0.65 -9.85
C THR A 16 3.11 -0.17 -10.89
N GLN A 17 2.61 -1.33 -10.50
CA GLN A 17 1.81 -2.20 -11.38
C GLN A 17 0.51 -1.52 -11.79
N PHE A 18 -0.19 -0.90 -10.84
CA PHE A 18 -1.44 -0.20 -11.12
C PHE A 18 -1.23 1.00 -12.05
N LYS A 19 -0.21 1.81 -11.79
CA LYS A 19 0.18 2.90 -12.68
C LYS A 19 0.50 2.40 -14.09
N SER A 20 1.33 1.36 -14.19
CA SER A 20 1.71 0.77 -15.48
C SER A 20 0.49 0.29 -16.27
N PHE A 21 -0.51 -0.28 -15.58
CA PHE A 21 -1.78 -0.65 -16.19
C PHE A 21 -2.53 0.58 -16.73
N ILE A 22 -2.64 1.66 -15.95
CA ILE A 22 -3.31 2.88 -16.42
C ILE A 22 -2.56 3.45 -17.63
N ASP A 23 -1.24 3.63 -17.53
CA ASP A 23 -0.42 4.22 -18.59
C ASP A 23 -0.55 3.44 -19.91
N THR A 24 -0.50 2.10 -19.83
CA THR A 24 -0.61 1.22 -21.01
C THR A 24 -1.99 1.31 -21.66
N ASN A 25 -3.05 1.48 -20.87
CA ASN A 25 -4.42 1.38 -21.35
C ASN A 25 -5.15 2.73 -21.46
N THR A 26 -4.50 3.85 -21.13
CA THR A 26 -5.15 5.17 -21.05
C THR A 26 -5.85 5.56 -22.36
N ALA A 27 -5.25 5.26 -23.51
CA ALA A 27 -5.82 5.57 -24.82
C ALA A 27 -7.16 4.86 -25.08
N GLU A 28 -7.36 3.68 -24.51
CA GLU A 28 -8.60 2.89 -24.64
C GLU A 28 -9.58 3.18 -23.50
N LEU A 29 -9.07 3.33 -22.28
CA LEU A 29 -9.88 3.58 -21.09
C LEU A 29 -10.58 4.94 -21.15
N LYS A 30 -9.89 6.00 -21.59
CA LYS A 30 -10.47 7.35 -21.60
C LYS A 30 -11.75 7.45 -22.44
N PRO A 31 -11.80 7.06 -23.73
CA PRO A 31 -13.03 7.12 -24.51
C PRO A 31 -14.11 6.17 -23.97
N ALA A 32 -13.74 4.99 -23.46
CA ALA A 32 -14.69 4.05 -22.88
C ALA A 32 -15.35 4.61 -21.61
N ILE A 33 -14.58 5.22 -20.70
CA ILE A 33 -15.08 5.87 -19.49
C ILE A 33 -15.97 7.05 -19.87
N ALA A 34 -15.57 7.90 -20.82
CA ALA A 34 -16.37 9.03 -21.27
C ALA A 34 -17.73 8.59 -21.85
N ALA A 35 -17.77 7.48 -22.59
CA ALA A 35 -19.00 6.91 -23.13
C ALA A 35 -19.88 6.25 -22.06
N LEU A 36 -19.28 5.58 -21.07
CA LEU A 36 -20.00 4.87 -20.01
C LEU A 36 -20.53 5.80 -18.92
N LYS A 37 -19.81 6.86 -18.57
CA LYS A 37 -20.14 7.73 -17.43
C LYS A 37 -21.56 8.33 -17.47
N PRO A 38 -22.14 8.74 -18.61
CA PRO A 38 -23.53 9.19 -18.68
C PRO A 38 -24.57 8.07 -18.50
N ILE A 39 -24.19 6.83 -18.82
CA ILE A 39 -25.07 5.64 -18.76
C ILE A 39 -24.99 4.97 -17.38
N VAL A 40 -23.78 4.92 -16.82
CA VAL A 40 -23.43 4.27 -15.57
C VAL A 40 -22.64 5.27 -14.71
N PRO A 41 -23.33 6.17 -13.99
CA PRO A 41 -22.70 7.19 -13.14
C PRO A 41 -21.73 6.62 -12.10
N GLN A 42 -21.96 5.36 -11.68
CA GLN A 42 -21.11 4.64 -10.73
C GLN A 42 -19.65 4.53 -11.20
N VAL A 43 -19.37 4.61 -12.51
CA VAL A 43 -18.01 4.67 -13.04
C VAL A 43 -17.30 5.94 -12.58
N GLY A 44 -17.97 7.09 -12.65
CA GLY A 44 -17.43 8.36 -12.16
C GLY A 44 -17.26 8.37 -10.64
N ASP A 45 -18.25 7.81 -9.91
CA ASP A 45 -18.16 7.69 -8.44
C ASP A 45 -17.01 6.79 -8.01
N LEU A 46 -16.77 5.69 -8.73
CA LEU A 46 -15.66 4.78 -8.46
C LEU A 46 -14.31 5.52 -8.62
N LEU A 47 -14.14 6.28 -9.71
CA LEU A 47 -12.93 7.07 -9.94
C LEU A 47 -12.72 8.10 -8.83
N ASN A 48 -13.77 8.82 -8.43
CA ASN A 48 -13.71 9.81 -7.34
C ASN A 48 -13.33 9.17 -5.99
N LYS A 49 -13.92 8.01 -5.66
CA LYS A 49 -13.59 7.26 -4.45
C LYS A 49 -12.15 6.78 -4.46
N LEU A 50 -11.67 6.29 -5.61
CA LEU A 50 -10.29 5.84 -5.74
C LEU A 50 -9.31 7.01 -5.59
N ILE A 51 -9.57 8.15 -6.23
CA ILE A 51 -8.77 9.38 -6.06
C ILE A 51 -8.71 9.80 -4.59
N SER A 52 -9.86 9.77 -3.89
CA SER A 52 -9.93 10.12 -2.47
C SER A 52 -9.11 9.16 -1.61
N LEU A 53 -9.26 7.85 -1.82
CA LEU A 53 -8.49 6.83 -1.11
C LEU A 53 -6.98 6.98 -1.34
N MET A 54 -6.56 7.26 -2.56
CA MET A 54 -5.16 7.54 -2.88
C MET A 54 -4.64 8.78 -2.15
N GLY A 55 -5.46 9.83 -2.02
CA GLY A 55 -5.13 11.02 -1.23
C GLY A 55 -5.01 10.76 0.28
N GLU A 56 -5.90 9.92 0.83
CA GLU A 56 -5.81 9.47 2.23
C GLU A 56 -4.55 8.64 2.47
N LEU A 57 -4.23 7.71 1.56
CA LEU A 57 -3.01 6.93 1.59
C LEU A 57 -1.77 7.83 1.53
N LYS A 58 -1.75 8.82 0.64
CA LYS A 58 -0.68 9.83 0.55
C LYS A 58 -0.48 10.52 1.90
N THR A 59 -1.58 10.97 2.51
CA THR A 59 -1.56 11.68 3.79
C THR A 59 -1.01 10.79 4.90
N ALA A 60 -1.47 9.54 4.98
CA ALA A 60 -0.99 8.57 5.95
C ALA A 60 0.52 8.33 5.81
N ILE A 61 1.01 8.07 4.59
CA ILE A 61 2.44 7.86 4.32
C ILE A 61 3.27 9.12 4.62
N ASN A 62 2.77 10.29 4.24
CA ASN A 62 3.49 11.54 4.47
C ASN A 62 3.66 11.85 5.96
N ASN A 63 2.64 11.54 6.78
CA ASN A 63 2.64 11.77 8.23
C ASN A 63 3.58 10.82 9.01
N ILE A 64 4.06 9.74 8.39
CA ILE A 64 5.04 8.86 9.03
C ILE A 64 6.42 9.49 8.96
N ASP A 65 6.93 9.97 10.10
CA ASP A 65 8.30 10.45 10.24
C ASP A 65 9.17 9.37 10.90
N VAL A 66 9.85 8.58 10.07
CA VAL A 66 10.76 7.51 10.50
C VAL A 66 12.12 8.01 10.97
N GLY A 67 12.56 9.19 10.49
CA GLY A 67 13.85 9.77 10.87
C GLY A 67 13.85 10.31 12.30
N ALA A 68 12.68 10.67 12.82
CA ALA A 68 12.53 11.25 14.15
C ALA A 68 12.31 10.22 15.27
N ILE A 69 12.26 8.90 15.00
CA ILE A 69 11.92 7.88 16.00
C ILE A 69 13.21 7.32 16.65
N PRO A 70 13.54 7.69 17.91
CA PRO A 70 14.70 7.15 18.59
C PRO A 70 14.47 5.67 18.93
N GLY A 71 15.46 4.81 18.63
CA GLY A 71 15.39 3.37 18.94
C GLY A 71 14.54 2.55 17.97
N LEU A 72 14.19 3.09 16.80
CA LEU A 72 13.45 2.38 15.75
C LEU A 72 14.14 1.06 15.33
N ASP A 73 15.47 1.04 15.33
CA ASP A 73 16.31 -0.14 15.08
C ASP A 73 16.07 -1.26 16.13
N LYS A 74 15.94 -0.88 17.40
CA LYS A 74 15.65 -1.81 18.50
C LYS A 74 14.22 -2.32 18.42
N VAL A 75 13.26 -1.44 18.11
CA VAL A 75 11.85 -1.82 17.92
C VAL A 75 11.70 -2.76 16.72
N SER A 76 12.40 -2.50 15.62
CA SER A 76 12.42 -3.40 14.46
C SER A 76 12.99 -4.77 14.82
N THR A 77 14.10 -4.82 15.57
CA THR A 77 14.73 -6.08 16.01
C THR A 77 13.82 -6.88 16.95
N PHE A 78 13.18 -6.19 17.89
CA PHE A 78 12.20 -6.78 18.81
C PHE A 78 11.02 -7.39 18.03
N THR A 79 10.48 -6.64 17.08
CA THR A 79 9.33 -7.06 16.28
C THR A 79 9.68 -8.27 15.41
N THR A 80 10.86 -8.32 14.81
CA THR A 80 11.36 -9.52 14.10
C THR A 80 11.39 -10.74 15.01
N SER A 81 11.82 -10.57 16.27
CA SER A 81 11.87 -11.67 17.25
C SER A 81 10.47 -12.17 17.62
N ILE A 82 9.48 -11.27 17.74
CA ILE A 82 8.06 -11.63 17.91
C ILE A 82 7.56 -12.42 16.71
N THR A 83 7.83 -11.96 15.49
CA THR A 83 7.42 -12.66 14.26
C THR A 83 7.94 -14.10 14.23
N THR A 84 9.21 -14.31 14.53
CA THR A 84 9.80 -15.65 14.61
C THR A 84 9.14 -16.53 15.67
N LEU A 85 8.85 -15.97 16.84
CA LEU A 85 8.15 -16.67 17.92
C LEU A 85 6.74 -17.09 17.50
N LEU A 86 5.97 -16.16 16.92
CA LEU A 86 4.59 -16.37 16.51
C LEU A 86 4.45 -17.36 15.37
N GLN A 87 5.33 -17.30 14.36
CA GLN A 87 5.36 -18.30 13.29
C GLN A 87 5.65 -19.71 13.82
N THR A 88 6.51 -19.81 14.84
CA THR A 88 6.77 -21.11 15.51
C THR A 88 5.56 -21.56 16.34
N ALA A 89 4.91 -20.62 17.03
CA ALA A 89 3.74 -20.88 17.85
C ALA A 89 2.51 -21.28 17.03
N GLU A 90 2.34 -20.76 15.81
CA GLU A 90 1.24 -21.09 14.90
C GLU A 90 1.15 -22.60 14.63
N SER A 91 2.31 -23.25 14.46
CA SER A 91 2.40 -24.69 14.25
C SER A 91 2.00 -25.50 15.49
N LEU A 92 2.06 -24.90 16.69
CA LEU A 92 1.74 -25.53 17.97
C LEU A 92 0.33 -25.19 18.47
N LEU A 93 -0.23 -24.05 18.04
CA LEU A 93 -1.52 -23.50 18.44
C LEU A 93 -2.39 -23.15 17.22
N PRO A 94 -2.74 -24.14 16.37
CA PRO A 94 -3.50 -23.86 15.15
C PRO A 94 -4.90 -23.28 15.43
N SER A 95 -5.46 -23.50 16.63
CA SER A 95 -6.72 -22.89 17.07
C SER A 95 -6.63 -21.37 17.25
N GLU A 96 -5.44 -20.83 17.49
CA GLU A 96 -5.18 -19.40 17.71
C GLU A 96 -4.67 -18.70 16.45
N LYS A 97 -4.71 -19.36 15.30
CA LYS A 97 -4.16 -18.84 14.03
C LYS A 97 -4.65 -17.43 13.71
N SER A 98 -5.93 -17.13 13.90
CA SER A 98 -6.48 -15.79 13.61
C SER A 98 -5.82 -14.71 14.47
N ALA A 99 -5.65 -14.95 15.77
CA ALA A 99 -5.00 -13.99 16.67
C ALA A 99 -3.51 -13.85 16.35
N ILE A 100 -2.86 -14.95 15.94
CA ILE A 100 -1.47 -14.94 15.48
C ILE A 100 -1.32 -14.11 14.20
N ASP A 101 -2.20 -14.29 13.22
CA ASP A 101 -2.19 -13.57 11.94
C ASP A 101 -2.39 -12.05 12.14
N ASP A 102 -3.24 -11.64 13.10
CA ASP A 102 -3.44 -10.22 13.45
C ASP A 102 -2.15 -9.59 14.00
N VAL A 103 -1.46 -10.29 14.91
CA VAL A 103 -0.21 -9.78 15.49
C VAL A 103 0.91 -9.78 14.46
N LEU A 104 0.99 -10.80 13.59
CA LEU A 104 1.94 -10.84 12.48
C LEU A 104 1.72 -9.68 11.49
N SER A 105 0.46 -9.33 11.23
CA SER A 105 0.10 -8.18 10.39
C SER A 105 0.62 -6.88 10.99
N ALA A 106 0.37 -6.63 12.29
CA ALA A 106 0.90 -5.46 12.99
C ALA A 106 2.44 -5.44 13.02
N ALA A 107 3.07 -6.60 13.24
CA ALA A 107 4.51 -6.75 13.25
C ALA A 107 5.14 -6.38 11.90
N SER A 108 4.51 -6.78 10.79
CA SER A 108 5.02 -6.50 9.44
C SER A 108 5.05 -5.01 9.08
N VAL A 109 4.11 -4.22 9.61
CA VAL A 109 4.11 -2.75 9.45
C VAL A 109 5.34 -2.16 10.13
N VAL A 110 5.59 -2.55 11.38
CA VAL A 110 6.66 -2.00 12.21
C VAL A 110 8.04 -2.41 11.68
N THR A 111 8.22 -3.65 11.23
CA THR A 111 9.47 -4.10 10.61
C THR A 111 9.72 -3.48 9.23
N GLY A 112 8.66 -2.99 8.56
CA GLY A 112 8.78 -2.23 7.32
C GLY A 112 9.18 -0.76 7.51
N LEU A 113 8.95 -0.16 8.69
CA LEU A 113 9.25 1.27 8.90
C LEU A 113 10.68 1.70 8.53
N PRO A 114 11.74 0.90 8.80
CA PRO A 114 13.08 1.26 8.35
C PRO A 114 13.20 1.43 6.82
N SER A 115 12.58 0.57 6.01
CA SER A 115 12.64 0.66 4.54
C SER A 115 11.86 1.85 4.00
N LEU A 116 10.78 2.25 4.69
CA LEU A 116 9.97 3.39 4.31
C LEU A 116 10.81 4.65 4.14
N SER A 117 11.85 4.86 4.96
CA SER A 117 12.75 6.02 4.81
C SER A 117 13.37 6.13 3.41
N THR A 118 13.65 4.99 2.77
CA THR A 118 14.27 4.90 1.45
C THR A 118 13.23 4.98 0.33
N VAL A 119 12.05 4.36 0.51
CA VAL A 119 11.03 4.26 -0.55
C VAL A 119 9.87 5.25 -0.43
N LYS A 120 9.79 6.02 0.66
CA LYS A 120 8.70 6.97 0.93
C LYS A 120 8.52 7.95 -0.23
N LYS A 121 9.62 8.50 -0.75
CA LYS A 121 9.53 9.44 -1.87
C LYS A 121 8.95 8.78 -3.12
N ASP A 122 9.43 7.58 -3.47
CA ASP A 122 8.92 6.83 -4.62
C ASP A 122 7.42 6.53 -4.48
N ILE A 123 6.98 6.11 -3.29
CA ILE A 123 5.56 5.84 -2.99
C ILE A 123 4.73 7.11 -3.16
N LEU A 124 5.17 8.24 -2.60
CA LEU A 124 4.45 9.51 -2.71
C LEU A 124 4.37 10.00 -4.16
N ASP A 125 5.47 9.90 -4.91
CA ASP A 125 5.52 10.29 -6.32
C ASP A 125 4.62 9.39 -7.18
N LEU A 126 4.58 8.07 -6.91
CA LEU A 126 3.66 7.13 -7.56
C LEU A 126 2.20 7.45 -7.27
N ILE A 127 1.86 7.73 -6.01
CA ILE A 127 0.49 8.10 -5.63
C ILE A 127 0.07 9.38 -6.36
N ASP A 128 0.93 10.39 -6.41
CA ASP A 128 0.63 11.64 -7.12
C ASP A 128 0.43 11.43 -8.62
N ALA A 129 1.27 10.60 -9.24
CA ALA A 129 1.11 10.25 -10.64
C ALA A 129 -0.22 9.53 -10.90
N ILE A 130 -0.56 8.52 -10.10
CA ILE A 130 -1.82 7.78 -10.23
C ILE A 130 -3.03 8.70 -10.04
N ILE A 131 -3.00 9.60 -9.05
CA ILE A 131 -4.07 10.59 -8.86
C ILE A 131 -4.21 11.47 -10.12
N GLY A 132 -3.10 11.91 -10.70
CA GLY A 132 -3.09 12.65 -11.96
C GLY A 132 -3.76 11.88 -13.10
N ASP A 133 -3.38 10.62 -13.28
CA ASP A 133 -3.90 9.75 -14.34
C ASP A 133 -5.39 9.46 -14.16
N LEU A 134 -5.83 9.18 -12.93
CA LEU A 134 -7.25 8.97 -12.60
C LEU A 134 -8.08 10.23 -12.84
N ASN A 135 -7.57 11.43 -12.50
CA ASN A 135 -8.24 12.68 -12.83
C ASN A 135 -8.36 12.88 -14.35
N ALA A 136 -7.33 12.52 -15.11
CA ALA A 136 -7.34 12.61 -16.57
C ALA A 136 -8.33 11.64 -17.22
N LEU A 137 -8.57 10.48 -16.61
CA LEU A 137 -9.62 9.52 -17.00
C LEU A 137 -11.03 9.99 -16.60
N ASN A 138 -11.14 10.71 -15.48
CA ASN A 138 -12.42 11.19 -14.96
C ASN A 138 -12.89 12.48 -15.64
N SER A 139 -12.02 13.15 -16.39
CA SER A 139 -12.30 14.38 -17.14
C SER A 139 -12.97 14.07 -18.48
#